data_AF-A0A3D4RL50-F1
#
_entry.id   AF-A0A3D4RL50-F1
#
_cell.length_a   1.000
_cell.length_b   1.000
_cell.length_c   1.000
_cell.angle_alpha   90.00
_cell.angle_beta   90.00
_cell.angle_gamma   90.00
#
_symmetry.space_group_name_H-M   'P 1'
#
loop_
_entity.id
_entity.type
_entity.pdbx_description
1 polymer ?
#
loop_
_entity_poly.entity_id
_entity_poly.type
_entity_poly.pdbx_seq_one_letter_code
_entity_poly.pdbx_strand_id
1 'polypeptide(L)' 'METNNLIFRCFASGSSGNCYYLGNRKQGILIDAGISARTIRTVLREMGLDFHNLLGVLVTHDHADHIRAVGTLGE' A
#
# COMPACT_ATOMS: atom_id res chain seq x y z
N MET A 1 -5.43 -21.08 -16.86
CA MET A 1 -4.16 -20.81 -16.16
C MET A 1 -4.25 -19.40 -15.63
N GLU A 2 -4.26 -19.24 -14.31
CA GLU A 2 -4.31 -17.91 -13.69
C GLU A 2 -2.97 -17.22 -13.98
N THR A 3 -3.00 -16.13 -14.73
CA THR A 3 -1.78 -15.38 -15.05
C THR A 3 -1.25 -14.75 -13.77
N ASN A 4 -0.01 -15.09 -13.39
CA ASN A 4 0.73 -14.44 -12.31
C ASN A 4 1.13 -13.01 -12.73
N ASN A 5 0.14 -12.16 -13.01
CA ASN A 5 0.39 -10.77 -13.37
C ASN A 5 0.72 -9.98 -12.12
N LEU A 6 1.99 -9.59 -12.02
CA LEU A 6 2.49 -8.65 -11.04
C LEU A 6 1.97 -7.25 -11.39
N ILE A 7 1.35 -6.60 -10.42
CA ILE A 7 0.84 -5.25 -10.46
C ILE A 7 1.74 -4.42 -9.55
N PHE A 8 2.41 -3.42 -10.14
CA PHE A 8 3.05 -2.33 -9.41
C PHE A 8 2.22 -1.07 -9.63
N ARG A 9 1.77 -0.43 -8.54
CA ARG A 9 0.94 0.76 -8.61
C ARG A 9 1.38 1.80 -7.59
N CYS A 10 1.61 3.02 -8.06
CA CYS A 10 1.84 4.18 -7.22
C CYS A 10 0.49 4.68 -6.67
N PHE A 11 0.36 4.77 -5.35
CA PHE A 11 -0.78 5.43 -4.70
C PHE A 11 -0.46 6.91 -4.48
N ALA A 12 0.76 7.21 -4.07
CA ALA A 12 1.30 8.55 -3.93
C ALA A 12 2.84 8.52 -3.92
N SER A 13 3.45 9.65 -4.29
CA SER A 13 4.90 9.84 -4.29
C SER A 13 5.30 11.26 -3.89
N GLY A 14 6.48 11.41 -3.29
CA GLY A 14 7.07 12.69 -2.91
C GLY A 14 6.61 13.18 -1.53
N SER A 15 6.71 14.50 -1.29
CA SER A 15 6.52 15.12 0.03
C SER A 15 5.12 14.96 0.64
N SER A 16 4.12 14.61 -0.16
CA SER A 16 2.76 14.34 0.30
C SER A 16 2.58 12.94 0.92
N GLY A 17 3.61 12.10 0.82
CA GLY A 17 3.62 10.73 1.33
C GLY A 17 3.86 9.71 0.22
N ASN A 18 4.83 8.83 0.42
CA ASN A 18 5.13 7.71 -0.46
C ASN A 18 4.30 6.49 -0.08
N CYS A 19 3.64 5.88 -1.05
CA CYS A 19 2.93 4.61 -0.86
C CYS A 19 2.72 3.94 -2.21
N TYR A 20 3.14 2.68 -2.29
CA TYR A 20 3.05 1.87 -3.49
C TYR A 20 2.46 0.51 -3.15
N TYR A 21 1.76 -0.09 -4.11
CA TYR A 21 1.30 -1.47 -4.03
C TYR A 21 2.12 -2.34 -4.96
N LEU A 22 2.55 -3.49 -4.44
CA LEU A 22 3.19 -4.55 -5.22
C LEU A 22 2.49 -5.88 -4.92
N GLY A 23 1.84 -6.47 -5.93
CA GLY A 23 1.09 -7.70 -5.73
C GLY A 23 0.32 -8.13 -6.96
N ASN A 24 -0.79 -8.84 -6.78
CA ASN A 24 -1.70 -9.22 -7.85
C ASN A 24 -3.14 -8.75 -7.54
N ARG A 25 -4.15 -9.28 -8.23
CA ARG A 25 -5.57 -8.92 -8.00
C ARG A 25 -6.19 -9.57 -6.75
N LYS A 26 -5.45 -10.38 -6.00
CA LYS A 26 -5.92 -11.10 -4.80
C LYS A 26 -5.22 -10.62 -3.54
N GLN A 27 -3.91 -10.38 -3.60
CA GLN A 27 -3.09 -9.98 -2.46
C GLN A 27 -1.77 -9.34 -2.87
N GLY A 28 -1.15 -8.62 -1.94
CA GLY A 28 0.12 -7.94 -2.16
C GLY A 28 0.70 -7.33 -0.91
N ILE A 29 1.77 -6.55 -1.05
CA ILE A 29 2.34 -5.72 0.01
C ILE A 29 2.18 -4.25 -0.34
N LEU A 30 2.22 -3.39 0.68
CA LEU A 30 2.54 -1.99 0.49
C LEU A 30 4.05 -1.78 0.60
N ILE A 31 4.60 -0.92 -0.24
CA ILE A 31 5.92 -0.33 -0.04
C ILE A 31 5.67 1.08 0.44
N ASP A 32 6.04 1.34 1.68
CA ASP A 32 5.72 2.54 2.46
C ASP A 32 4.19 2.77 2.66
N ALA A 33 3.88 3.54 3.71
CA ALA A 33 2.53 3.96 4.06
C ALA A 33 2.53 5.43 4.50
N GLY A 34 3.09 6.29 3.65
CA GLY A 34 3.27 7.73 3.89
C GLY A 34 2.01 8.58 3.79
N ILE A 35 0.93 8.03 3.26
CA ILE A 35 -0.38 8.68 3.12
C ILE A 35 -1.37 8.14 4.15
N SER A 36 -2.49 8.83 4.37
CA SER A 36 -3.48 8.40 5.38
C SER A 36 -4.03 7.00 5.09
N ALA A 37 -4.27 6.20 6.14
CA ALA A 37 -4.88 4.87 6.01
C ALA A 37 -6.24 4.93 5.27
N ARG A 38 -7.00 6.02 5.43
CA ARG A 38 -8.24 6.25 4.67
C ARG A 38 -7.98 6.30 3.16
N THR A 39 -6.95 7.04 2.72
CA THR A 39 -6.58 7.13 1.31
C THR A 39 -6.12 5.77 0.78
N ILE A 40 -5.27 5.05 1.51
CA ILE A 40 -4.81 3.70 1.12
C ILE A 40 -6.00 2.77 0.93
N ARG A 41 -6.95 2.75 1.88
CA ARG A 41 -8.16 1.92 1.79
C ARG A 41 -9.02 2.28 0.57
N THR A 42 -9.20 3.57 0.28
CA THR A 42 -9.95 4.02 -0.91
C THR A 42 -9.31 3.48 -2.19
N VAL A 43 -8.00 3.65 -2.36
CA VAL A 43 -7.30 3.21 -3.58
C VAL A 43 -7.30 1.68 -3.70
N LEU A 44 -7.14 0.94 -2.60
CA LEU A 44 -7.28 -0.53 -2.62
C LEU A 44 -8.68 -0.95 -3.06
N ARG A 45 -9.74 -0.30 -2.56
CA ARG A 45 -11.11 -0.62 -2.93
C ARG A 45 -11.39 -0.37 -4.41
N GLU A 46 -10.82 0.69 -4.99
CA GLU A 46 -10.88 0.94 -6.45
C GLU A 46 -10.19 -0.17 -7.25
N MET A 47 -9.21 -0.87 -6.66
CA MET A 47 -8.57 -2.05 -7.24
C MET A 47 -9.32 -3.36 -6.98
N GLY A 48 -10.42 -3.33 -6.21
CA GLY A 48 -11.15 -4.53 -5.76
C GLY A 48 -10.49 -5.25 -4.58
N LEU A 49 -9.65 -4.55 -3.81
CA LEU A 49 -8.92 -5.05 -2.65
C LEU A 49 -9.36 -4.32 -1.36
N ASP A 50 -9.04 -4.90 -0.21
CA ASP A 50 -9.14 -4.25 1.11
C ASP A 50 -7.89 -4.62 1.93
N PHE A 51 -7.75 -4.10 3.16
CA PHE A 51 -6.56 -4.32 3.98
C PHE A 51 -6.29 -5.79 4.31
N HIS A 52 -7.30 -6.65 4.38
CA HIS A 52 -7.11 -8.09 4.60
C HIS A 52 -6.40 -8.78 3.43
N ASN A 53 -6.32 -8.15 2.26
CA ASN A 53 -5.55 -8.64 1.11
C ASN A 53 -4.07 -8.21 1.18
N LEU A 54 -3.70 -7.33 2.12
CA LEU A 54 -2.31 -6.96 2.32
C LEU A 54 -1.61 -8.02 3.19
N LEU A 55 -0.47 -8.47 2.71
CA LEU A 55 0.42 -9.39 3.42
C LEU A 55 1.33 -8.66 4.41
N GLY A 56 1.46 -7.34 4.27
CA GLY A 56 2.27 -6.49 5.13
C GLY A 56 2.66 -5.18 4.47
N VAL A 57 3.44 -4.39 5.22
CA VAL A 57 4.02 -3.13 4.75
C VAL A 57 5.54 -3.25 4.84
N LEU A 58 6.22 -3.06 3.71
CA LEU A 58 7.67 -2.92 3.65
C LEU A 58 8.01 -1.43 3.73
N VAL A 59 8.58 -0.99 4.85
CA VAL A 59 9.02 0.38 5.04
C VAL A 59 10.46 0.53 4.54
N THR A 60 10.70 1.50 3.66
CA THR A 60 12.03 1.76 3.11
C THR A 60 12.95 2.44 4.13
N HIS A 61 12.44 3.46 4.83
CA HIS A 61 13.10 4.17 5.92
C HIS A 61 12.07 4.93 6.79
N ASP A 62 12.51 5.53 7.89
CA ASP A 62 11.67 6.03 8.98
C ASP A 62 11.22 7.49 8.86
N HIS A 63 11.42 8.14 7.71
CA HIS A 63 10.90 9.49 7.51
C HIS A 63 9.37 9.52 7.50
N ALA A 64 8.80 10.62 8.00
CA ALA A 64 7.37 10.74 8.24
C ALA A 64 6.52 10.56 6.97
N ASP A 65 7.02 10.98 5.82
CA ASP A 65 6.40 10.80 4.51
C ASP A 65 6.47 9.34 4.00
N HIS A 66 7.04 8.41 4.76
CA HIS A 66 7.01 6.96 4.49
C HIS A 66 6.23 6.18 5.54
N ILE A 67 6.19 6.67 6.79
CA ILE A 67 5.64 5.89 7.91
C ILE A 67 4.33 6.41 8.50
N ARG A 68 3.78 7.53 8.00
CA ARG A 68 2.62 8.23 8.59
C ARG A 68 1.45 7.32 8.99
N ALA A 69 1.11 6.31 8.21
CA ALA A 69 0.01 5.39 8.48
C ALA A 69 0.43 3.99 8.96
N VAL A 70 1.73 3.70 9.10
CA VAL A 70 2.22 2.36 9.49
C VAL A 70 1.62 1.93 10.82
N GLY A 71 1.59 2.81 11.83
CA GLY A 71 0.99 2.50 13.14
C GLY A 71 -0.49 2.15 13.04
N THR A 72 -1.27 2.93 12.29
CA THR A 72 -2.71 2.67 12.09
C THR A 72 -3.00 1.40 11.29
N LEU A 73 -2.07 0.95 10.45
CA LEU A 73 -2.22 -0.30 9.68
C LEU A 73 -1.85 -1.55 10.48
N GLY A 74 -1.10 -1.39 11.58
CA GLY A 74 -0.63 -2.50 12.42
C GLY A 74 -1.55 -2.86 13.59
N GLU A 75 -2.63 -2.10 13.80
CA GLU A 75 -3.71 -2.35 14.79
C GLU A 75 -4.86 -3.15 14.17
#